data_AF-A0A0R3Q5I8-F1
#
_entry.id   AF-A0A0R3Q5I8-F1
#
_cell.length_a   1.000
_cell.length_b   1.000
_cell.length_c   1.000
_cell.angle_alpha   90.00
_cell.angle_beta   90.00
_cell.angle_gamma   90.00
#
_symmetry.space_group_name_H-M   'P 1'
#
loop_
_entity.id
_entity.type
_entity.pdbx_description
1 polymer ?
#
loop_
_entity_poly.entity_id
_entity_poly.type
_entity_poly.pdbx_seq_one_letter_code
_entity_poly.pdbx_strand_id
1 'polypeptide(L)'
;MRRDPRGRVYYVDHNTRTTTWQRPTADMLEAHELWQSNRDQAMHQWEQRYLLQSNAMISNDDPLGPLPNGWEKRADPNTGRIYFVNHVNKTTQWEDPRTQGVSDEPLPDGWEMRFTEQGVPFFIDHNTKSTTYNDPRTGKPVGPLGANGLPMSFERTFRWKIAQFRYLCLSNSIPNHVKIAVSRNNLFEDSYQEIMRKNPVDLRRRLYIQFRGEEGLDYGGVAILNPMYCLFMYAGANNYSLQINPASFINPDHLKYFECIGRFIAMALFHGKFIYSGFTMPFYKKMLRKKFTLKDLESVDAEFYNSLMWIKENNVDECDMELYFVADYELLGEIRTHELKECGAELKVCEENKEEYIELLMEWRFNRGIEQQTRAFFTGFNSVFPLEWLQYFDERELELLLCGMQDVDVDDWQRNTVYRHYAPQSKQVIWFWQFVRSLDQVKRSRLLQFVTGTCRVPVGGFSELIGSTGPQLFCIERV
;
A
#
# COMPACT_ATOMS: atom_id res chain seq x y z
N MET A 1 36.16 -11.25 -10.04
CA MET A 1 36.21 -9.81 -10.36
C MET A 1 36.48 -9.66 -11.84
N ARG A 2 35.73 -8.81 -12.55
CA ARG A 2 35.90 -8.48 -13.97
C ARG A 2 35.84 -6.97 -14.16
N ARG A 3 36.23 -6.50 -15.35
CA ARG A 3 36.13 -5.09 -15.77
C ARG A 3 35.30 -4.96 -17.03
N ASP A 4 34.48 -3.93 -17.09
CA ASP A 4 33.70 -3.61 -18.27
C ASP A 4 34.54 -2.82 -19.31
N PRO A 5 34.01 -2.53 -20.52
CA PRO A 5 34.74 -1.76 -21.54
C PRO A 5 35.14 -0.34 -21.10
N ARG A 6 34.56 0.19 -20.02
CA ARG A 6 34.88 1.50 -19.43
C ARG A 6 35.86 1.37 -18.25
N GLY A 7 36.41 0.19 -18.00
CA GLY A 7 37.36 -0.08 -16.92
C GLY A 7 36.73 -0.24 -15.52
N ARG A 8 35.40 -0.17 -15.42
CA ARG A 8 34.64 -0.27 -14.17
C ARG A 8 34.62 -1.71 -13.67
N VAL A 9 34.79 -1.89 -12.37
CA VAL A 9 34.88 -3.21 -11.74
C VAL A 9 33.48 -3.77 -11.46
N TYR A 10 33.25 -5.04 -11.79
CA TYR A 10 32.06 -5.80 -11.41
C TYR A 10 32.44 -7.22 -10.98
N TYR A 11 31.51 -7.93 -10.34
CA TYR A 11 31.69 -9.27 -9.81
C TYR A 11 30.75 -10.23 -10.54
N VAL A 12 31.25 -11.44 -10.79
CA VAL A 12 30.52 -12.52 -11.47
C VAL A 12 30.60 -13.72 -10.55
N ASP A 13 29.46 -14.26 -10.18
CA ASP A 13 29.39 -15.60 -9.61
C ASP A 13 29.37 -16.62 -10.75
N HIS A 14 30.36 -17.50 -10.78
CA HIS A 14 30.49 -18.51 -11.82
C HIS A 14 29.55 -19.71 -11.63
N ASN A 15 29.05 -19.93 -10.41
CA ASN A 15 28.12 -21.01 -10.10
C ASN A 15 26.70 -20.66 -10.54
N THR A 16 26.22 -19.48 -10.13
CA THR A 16 24.86 -19.01 -10.45
C THR A 16 24.78 -18.18 -11.75
N ARG A 17 25.94 -17.84 -12.34
CA ARG A 17 26.08 -16.91 -13.49
C ARG A 17 25.47 -15.52 -13.23
N THR A 18 25.30 -15.14 -11.98
CA THR A 18 24.82 -13.82 -11.60
C THR A 18 25.95 -12.79 -11.60
N THR A 19 25.60 -11.52 -11.77
CA THR A 19 26.57 -10.42 -11.75
C THR A 19 26.11 -9.30 -10.83
N THR A 20 27.05 -8.66 -10.14
CA THR A 20 26.78 -7.49 -9.28
C THR A 20 27.91 -6.48 -9.34
N TRP A 21 27.59 -5.21 -9.11
CA TRP A 21 28.55 -4.11 -9.04
C TRP A 21 29.17 -3.98 -7.64
N GLN A 22 28.51 -4.49 -6.60
CA GLN A 22 29.03 -4.50 -5.24
C GLN A 22 29.88 -5.75 -4.99
N ARG A 23 30.93 -5.61 -4.19
CA ARG A 23 31.70 -6.78 -3.74
C ARG A 23 30.78 -7.68 -2.92
N PRO A 24 30.62 -8.97 -3.29
CA PRO A 24 29.77 -9.89 -2.54
C PRO A 24 30.27 -10.03 -1.10
N THR A 25 29.37 -9.86 -0.13
CA THR A 25 29.57 -10.16 1.29
C THR A 25 28.78 -11.40 1.67
N ALA A 26 29.08 -12.01 2.83
CA ALA A 26 28.32 -13.17 3.33
C ALA A 26 26.82 -12.84 3.45
N ASP A 27 26.49 -11.70 4.07
CA ASP A 27 25.10 -11.24 4.25
C ASP A 27 24.37 -11.03 2.90
N MET A 28 25.06 -10.52 1.87
CA MET A 28 24.48 -10.32 0.55
C MET A 28 24.17 -11.65 -0.14
N LEU A 29 25.05 -12.64 0.02
CA LEU A 29 24.86 -13.98 -0.53
C LEU A 29 23.73 -14.72 0.18
N GLU A 30 23.66 -14.62 1.52
CA GLU A 30 22.57 -15.20 2.32
C GLU A 30 21.21 -14.60 1.95
N ALA A 31 21.12 -13.27 1.84
CA ALA A 31 19.91 -12.59 1.37
C ALA A 31 19.52 -13.00 -0.06
N HIS A 32 20.50 -13.28 -0.93
CA HIS A 32 20.25 -13.73 -2.28
C HIS A 32 19.75 -15.18 -2.34
N GLU A 33 20.35 -16.10 -1.57
CA GLU A 33 19.91 -17.49 -1.47
C GLU A 33 18.49 -17.59 -0.90
N LEU A 34 18.18 -16.82 0.15
CA LEU A 34 16.84 -16.74 0.73
C LEU A 34 15.79 -16.19 -0.27
N TRP A 35 16.18 -15.20 -1.08
CA TRP A 35 15.32 -14.68 -2.14
C TRP A 35 15.07 -15.73 -3.22
N GLN A 36 16.06 -16.54 -3.57
CA GLN A 36 15.91 -17.62 -4.56
C GLN A 36 15.03 -18.76 -4.02
N SER A 37 15.25 -19.21 -2.78
CA SER A 37 14.52 -20.35 -2.19
C SER A 37 13.03 -20.09 -2.05
N ASN A 38 12.65 -18.85 -1.74
CA ASN A 38 11.26 -18.49 -1.52
C ASN A 38 10.46 -18.30 -2.82
N ARG A 39 11.12 -18.29 -3.98
CA ARG A 39 10.50 -17.92 -5.26
C ARG A 39 9.48 -18.93 -5.78
N ASP A 40 9.73 -20.23 -5.66
CA ASP A 40 8.86 -21.26 -6.24
C ASP A 40 7.60 -21.51 -5.40
N GLN A 41 7.73 -21.43 -4.07
CA GLN A 41 6.59 -21.55 -3.15
C GLN A 41 5.72 -20.27 -3.14
N ALA A 42 6.36 -19.09 -3.30
CA ALA A 42 5.68 -17.80 -3.46
C ALA A 42 4.66 -17.79 -4.62
N MET A 43 4.96 -18.48 -5.73
CA MET A 43 4.10 -18.50 -6.92
C MET A 43 2.76 -19.21 -6.68
N HIS A 44 2.70 -20.20 -5.79
CA HIS A 44 1.46 -20.90 -5.48
C HIS A 44 0.53 -20.04 -4.60
N GLN A 45 1.09 -19.31 -3.62
CA GLN A 45 0.32 -18.37 -2.80
C GLN A 45 -0.08 -17.11 -3.57
N TRP A 46 0.73 -16.72 -4.56
CA TRP A 46 0.47 -15.59 -5.43
C TRP A 46 -0.85 -15.70 -6.20
N GLU A 47 -1.13 -16.87 -6.78
CA GLU A 47 -2.35 -17.10 -7.57
C GLU A 47 -3.63 -17.00 -6.72
N GLN A 48 -3.50 -17.16 -5.40
CA GLN A 48 -4.61 -17.07 -4.45
C GLN A 48 -4.89 -15.64 -3.98
N ARG A 49 -4.05 -14.65 -4.35
CA ARG A 49 -4.24 -13.27 -3.92
C ARG A 49 -5.40 -12.60 -4.66
N TYR A 50 -6.16 -11.77 -3.93
CA TYR A 50 -7.31 -11.06 -4.48
C TYR A 50 -7.46 -9.66 -3.86
N LEU A 51 -8.23 -8.77 -4.52
CA LEU A 51 -8.67 -7.49 -3.92
C LEU A 51 -10.13 -7.52 -3.48
N LEU A 52 -10.94 -8.34 -4.14
CA LEU A 52 -12.35 -8.56 -3.82
C LEU A 52 -12.58 -10.07 -3.97
N GLN A 53 -13.14 -10.73 -2.95
CA GLN A 53 -13.50 -12.15 -3.04
C GLN A 53 -14.51 -12.32 -4.18
N SER A 54 -14.17 -13.17 -5.15
CA SER A 54 -15.14 -13.72 -6.09
C SER A 54 -15.98 -14.74 -5.34
N ASN A 55 -17.07 -14.32 -4.70
CA ASN A 55 -18.06 -15.27 -4.19
C ASN A 55 -18.76 -15.93 -5.38
N ALA A 56 -18.20 -17.04 -5.82
CA ALA A 56 -18.83 -17.99 -6.72
C ALA A 56 -19.95 -18.74 -5.98
N MET A 57 -21.03 -18.06 -5.56
CA MET A 57 -22.36 -18.62 -5.23
C MET A 57 -23.38 -17.49 -4.96
N ILE A 58 -23.47 -16.47 -5.81
CA ILE A 58 -24.71 -15.68 -5.97
C ILE A 58 -24.87 -15.41 -7.46
N SER A 59 -25.61 -16.28 -8.15
CA SER A 59 -26.22 -15.93 -9.44
C SER A 59 -27.30 -14.89 -9.19
N ASN A 60 -26.88 -13.64 -9.00
CA ASN A 60 -27.62 -12.40 -9.19
C ASN A 60 -26.62 -11.26 -9.02
N ASP A 61 -26.15 -10.77 -10.16
CA ASP A 61 -25.04 -9.86 -10.36
C ASP A 61 -25.40 -8.43 -9.88
N ASP A 62 -25.44 -8.26 -8.55
CA ASP A 62 -25.66 -6.96 -7.95
C ASP A 62 -24.89 -6.75 -6.62
N PRO A 63 -23.86 -5.87 -6.61
CA PRO A 63 -23.02 -5.62 -5.44
C PRO A 63 -23.76 -4.94 -4.26
N LEU A 64 -25.04 -4.58 -4.41
CA LEU A 64 -25.88 -3.91 -3.40
C LEU A 64 -26.92 -4.83 -2.72
N GLY A 65 -26.97 -6.14 -3.02
CA GLY A 65 -27.93 -7.10 -2.42
C GLY A 65 -29.20 -7.33 -3.27
N PRO A 66 -30.35 -7.76 -2.70
CA PRO A 66 -31.63 -7.79 -3.40
C PRO A 66 -32.32 -6.41 -3.42
N LEU A 67 -33.09 -6.10 -4.46
CA LEU A 67 -33.87 -4.85 -4.56
C LEU A 67 -35.03 -4.81 -3.53
N PRO A 68 -35.46 -3.62 -3.07
CA PRO A 68 -36.62 -3.48 -2.19
C PRO A 68 -37.91 -4.00 -2.84
N ASN A 69 -38.89 -4.41 -2.04
CA ASN A 69 -40.14 -4.96 -2.55
C ASN A 69 -40.85 -4.01 -3.52
N GLY A 70 -41.23 -4.54 -4.68
CA GLY A 70 -41.88 -3.77 -5.75
C GLY A 70 -40.93 -3.12 -6.76
N TRP A 71 -39.61 -3.28 -6.61
CA TRP A 71 -38.61 -2.76 -7.54
C TRP A 71 -38.05 -3.83 -8.49
N GLU A 72 -37.84 -3.46 -9.75
CA GLU A 72 -37.30 -4.33 -10.80
C GLU A 72 -36.16 -3.65 -11.56
N LYS A 73 -35.06 -4.36 -11.80
CA LYS A 73 -33.91 -3.91 -12.62
C LYS A 73 -34.12 -4.30 -14.07
N ARG A 74 -33.97 -3.36 -15.00
CA ARG A 74 -34.08 -3.58 -16.45
C ARG A 74 -32.93 -2.93 -17.20
N ALA A 75 -32.67 -3.37 -18.43
CA ALA A 75 -31.69 -2.79 -19.33
C ALA A 75 -32.38 -2.27 -20.59
N ASP A 76 -31.99 -1.07 -21.01
CA ASP A 76 -32.46 -0.44 -22.23
C ASP A 76 -31.98 -1.22 -23.46
N PRO A 77 -32.87 -1.64 -24.38
CA PRO A 77 -32.50 -2.49 -25.52
C PRO A 77 -31.55 -1.83 -26.55
N ASN A 78 -31.54 -0.50 -26.62
CA ASN A 78 -30.77 0.24 -27.63
C ASN A 78 -29.39 0.64 -27.12
N THR A 79 -29.26 0.88 -25.81
CA THR A 79 -28.04 1.41 -25.19
C THR A 79 -27.38 0.45 -24.21
N GLY A 80 -28.05 -0.62 -23.81
CA GLY A 80 -27.59 -1.56 -22.78
C GLY A 80 -27.54 -0.96 -21.37
N ARG A 81 -28.07 0.26 -21.18
CA ARG A 81 -28.00 1.00 -19.92
C ARG A 81 -29.08 0.52 -18.94
N ILE A 82 -28.69 0.35 -17.68
CA ILE A 82 -29.56 -0.20 -16.63
C ILE A 82 -30.44 0.90 -16.01
N TYR A 83 -31.72 0.59 -15.77
CA TYR A 83 -32.70 1.41 -15.07
C TYR A 83 -33.57 0.57 -14.13
N PHE A 84 -34.21 1.21 -13.15
CA PHE A 84 -35.00 0.58 -12.09
C PHE A 84 -36.46 1.02 -12.17
N VAL A 85 -37.38 0.07 -12.08
CA VAL A 85 -38.83 0.27 -12.18
C VAL A 85 -39.46 -0.01 -10.83
N ASN A 86 -40.21 0.93 -10.29
CA ASN A 86 -41.04 0.74 -9.11
C ASN A 86 -42.48 0.45 -9.53
N HIS A 87 -42.93 -0.77 -9.26
CA HIS A 87 -44.27 -1.24 -9.60
C HIS A 87 -45.36 -0.77 -8.65
N VAL A 88 -45.01 -0.24 -7.47
CA VAL A 88 -45.95 0.25 -6.46
C VAL A 88 -46.45 1.64 -6.82
N ASN A 89 -45.56 2.56 -7.18
CA ASN A 89 -45.91 3.93 -7.57
C ASN A 89 -45.79 4.19 -9.09
N LYS A 90 -45.46 3.16 -9.88
CA LYS A 90 -45.37 3.18 -11.34
C LYS A 90 -44.34 4.18 -11.88
N THR A 91 -43.23 4.36 -11.17
CA THR A 91 -42.13 5.22 -11.63
C THR A 91 -40.94 4.41 -12.11
N THR A 92 -40.10 5.05 -12.92
CA THR A 92 -38.81 4.49 -13.36
C THR A 92 -37.71 5.50 -13.05
N GLN A 93 -36.55 5.03 -12.66
CA GLN A 93 -35.38 5.86 -12.38
C GLN A 93 -34.09 5.17 -12.80
N TRP A 94 -33.01 5.92 -12.93
CA TRP A 94 -31.73 5.38 -13.36
C TRP A 94 -30.83 5.02 -12.17
N GLU A 95 -31.11 5.62 -11.02
CA GLU A 95 -30.39 5.47 -9.76
C GLU A 95 -30.98 4.32 -8.92
N ASP A 96 -30.11 3.61 -8.19
CA ASP A 96 -30.53 2.42 -7.45
C ASP A 96 -31.27 2.78 -6.14
N PRO A 97 -32.50 2.29 -5.89
CA PRO A 97 -33.29 2.64 -4.71
C PRO A 97 -32.61 2.23 -3.38
N ARG A 98 -31.68 1.27 -3.40
CA ARG A 98 -30.94 0.82 -2.20
C ARG A 98 -29.88 1.81 -1.74
N THR A 99 -29.61 2.82 -2.55
CA THR A 99 -28.63 3.87 -2.23
C THR A 99 -29.29 5.09 -1.56
N GLN A 100 -30.60 5.05 -1.33
CA GLN A 100 -31.40 6.18 -0.83
C GLN A 100 -32.20 5.77 0.43
N GLY A 101 -31.72 6.17 1.61
CA GLY A 101 -32.36 5.86 2.90
C GLY A 101 -33.36 6.93 3.36
N VAL A 102 -34.67 6.69 3.19
CA VAL A 102 -35.72 7.60 3.66
C VAL A 102 -36.83 6.82 4.39
N SER A 103 -37.23 7.29 5.58
CA SER A 103 -38.34 6.76 6.39
C SER A 103 -39.72 7.19 5.86
N ASP A 104 -40.74 6.33 6.04
CA ASP A 104 -42.12 6.48 5.54
C ASP A 104 -43.06 7.33 6.44
N GLU A 105 -42.60 7.92 7.54
CA GLU A 105 -43.43 8.78 8.40
C GLU A 105 -43.63 10.20 7.83
N PRO A 106 -44.78 10.87 8.03
CA PRO A 106 -44.99 12.23 7.52
C PRO A 106 -44.02 13.25 8.16
N LEU A 107 -43.56 14.23 7.38
CA LEU A 107 -42.66 15.29 7.84
C LEU A 107 -43.37 16.24 8.82
N PRO A 108 -42.64 16.83 9.79
CA PRO A 108 -43.20 17.86 10.66
C PRO A 108 -43.69 19.08 9.86
N ASP A 109 -44.67 19.80 10.40
CA ASP A 109 -45.23 20.98 9.73
C ASP A 109 -44.15 22.03 9.41
N GLY A 110 -44.15 22.51 8.17
CA GLY A 110 -43.16 23.46 7.65
C GLY A 110 -41.86 22.84 7.15
N TRP A 111 -41.73 21.51 7.12
CA TRP A 111 -40.58 20.82 6.52
C TRP A 111 -40.89 20.23 5.15
N GLU A 112 -39.98 20.42 4.20
CA GLU A 112 -40.07 19.88 2.84
C GLU A 112 -38.82 19.04 2.52
N MET A 113 -39.00 17.84 1.97
CA MET A 113 -37.88 17.05 1.46
C MET A 113 -37.71 17.30 -0.04
N ARG A 114 -36.47 17.56 -0.45
CA ARG A 114 -36.07 17.65 -1.86
C ARG A 114 -34.86 16.76 -2.13
N PHE A 115 -34.53 16.59 -3.40
CA PHE A 115 -33.37 15.84 -3.83
C PHE A 115 -32.41 16.76 -4.57
N THR A 116 -31.11 16.57 -4.35
CA THR A 116 -30.09 17.22 -5.17
C THR A 116 -30.11 16.65 -6.59
N GLU A 117 -29.41 17.29 -7.53
CA GLU A 117 -29.25 16.77 -8.90
C GLU A 117 -28.61 15.36 -8.94
N GLN A 118 -27.99 14.91 -7.84
CA GLN A 118 -27.40 13.59 -7.67
C GLN A 118 -28.31 12.60 -6.92
N GLY A 119 -29.59 12.93 -6.72
CA GLY A 119 -30.57 12.05 -6.09
C GLY A 119 -30.41 11.88 -4.58
N VAL A 120 -29.67 12.78 -3.91
CA VAL A 120 -29.50 12.73 -2.45
C VAL A 120 -30.61 13.53 -1.77
N PRO A 121 -31.38 12.93 -0.83
CA PRO A 121 -32.40 13.66 -0.10
C PRO A 121 -31.77 14.72 0.82
N PHE A 122 -32.35 15.91 0.83
CA PHE A 122 -32.09 16.99 1.79
C PHE A 122 -33.41 17.62 2.22
N PHE A 123 -33.43 18.25 3.39
CA PHE A 123 -34.62 18.81 4.01
C PHE A 123 -34.54 20.33 4.08
N ILE A 124 -35.66 20.98 3.79
CA ILE A 124 -35.84 22.42 3.81
C ILE A 124 -36.78 22.73 4.97
N ASP A 125 -36.32 23.55 5.90
CA ASP A 125 -37.15 24.08 6.98
C ASP A 125 -37.68 25.45 6.56
N HIS A 126 -38.97 25.52 6.23
CA HIS A 126 -39.64 26.76 5.83
C HIS A 126 -39.86 27.72 7.00
N ASN A 127 -39.73 27.26 8.24
CA ASN A 127 -39.87 28.09 9.45
C ASN A 127 -38.60 28.93 9.66
N THR A 128 -37.43 28.30 9.51
CA THR A 128 -36.11 28.95 9.69
C THR A 128 -35.47 29.42 8.38
N LYS A 129 -36.09 29.11 7.24
CA LYS A 129 -35.55 29.39 5.88
C LYS A 129 -34.16 28.80 5.68
N SER A 130 -33.95 27.58 6.15
CA SER A 130 -32.67 26.87 6.09
C SER A 130 -32.80 25.51 5.40
N THR A 131 -31.66 24.91 5.04
CA THR A 131 -31.60 23.57 4.44
C THR A 131 -30.61 22.69 5.20
N THR A 132 -30.88 21.39 5.29
CA THR A 132 -30.07 20.44 6.08
C THR A 132 -30.12 19.02 5.50
N TYR A 133 -29.10 18.21 5.77
CA TYR A 133 -29.07 16.78 5.45
C TYR A 133 -29.50 15.91 6.63
N ASN A 134 -29.93 16.52 7.74
CA ASN A 134 -30.46 15.81 8.89
C ASN A 134 -31.98 15.71 8.77
N ASP A 135 -32.52 14.50 8.94
CA ASP A 135 -33.95 14.27 8.94
C ASP A 135 -34.60 14.93 10.17
N PRO A 136 -35.54 15.85 9.99
CA PRO A 136 -36.20 16.53 11.12
C PRO A 136 -37.03 15.59 12.00
N ARG A 137 -37.42 14.42 11.50
CA ARG A 137 -38.20 13.42 12.25
C ARG A 137 -37.31 12.63 13.22
N THR A 138 -36.07 12.37 12.81
CA THR A 138 -35.17 11.45 13.55
C THR A 138 -33.95 12.14 14.14
N GLY A 139 -33.65 13.37 13.71
CA GLY A 139 -32.43 14.11 14.05
C GLY A 139 -31.15 13.51 13.44
N LYS A 140 -31.28 12.46 12.62
CA LYS A 140 -30.14 11.72 12.04
C LYS A 140 -29.87 12.18 10.61
N PRO A 141 -28.60 12.19 10.17
CA PRO A 141 -28.28 12.45 8.77
C PRO A 141 -28.91 11.39 7.86
N VAL A 142 -29.49 11.79 6.74
CA VAL A 142 -29.98 10.88 5.71
C VAL A 142 -28.89 10.59 4.68
N GLY A 143 -28.70 9.29 4.43
CA GLY A 143 -27.58 8.71 3.70
C GLY A 143 -27.06 7.49 4.47
N PRO A 144 -26.41 6.50 3.82
CA PRO A 144 -25.88 5.34 4.54
C PRO A 144 -24.92 5.83 5.64
N LEU A 145 -24.95 5.24 6.84
CA LEU A 145 -24.05 5.61 7.96
C LEU A 145 -22.87 4.62 8.02
N GLY A 146 -21.65 5.13 8.15
CA GLY A 146 -20.42 4.36 8.34
C GLY A 146 -20.22 3.91 9.80
N ALA A 147 -19.22 3.07 10.04
CA ALA A 147 -18.99 2.41 11.34
C ALA A 147 -18.69 3.38 12.51
N ASN A 148 -18.38 4.64 12.21
CA ASN A 148 -18.01 5.68 13.18
C ASN A 148 -19.12 6.71 13.45
N GLY A 149 -20.37 6.45 13.04
CA GLY A 149 -21.49 7.39 13.21
C GLY A 149 -21.42 8.63 12.29
N LEU A 150 -20.49 8.64 11.35
CA LEU A 150 -20.42 9.60 10.24
C LEU A 150 -21.16 9.06 9.01
N PRO A 151 -21.69 9.93 8.13
CA PRO A 151 -22.29 9.48 6.87
C PRO A 151 -21.27 8.66 6.03
N MET A 152 -21.66 7.51 5.46
CA MET A 152 -20.90 6.74 4.45
C MET A 152 -20.55 7.57 3.21
N SER A 153 -21.29 8.66 2.93
CA SER A 153 -20.88 9.61 1.88
C SER A 153 -19.51 10.27 2.19
N PHE A 154 -19.11 10.27 3.46
CA PHE A 154 -17.78 10.70 3.91
C PHE A 154 -16.78 9.55 4.10
N GLU A 155 -17.22 8.35 4.48
CA GLU A 155 -16.36 7.16 4.44
C GLU A 155 -16.26 6.62 3.02
N ARG A 156 -15.35 7.19 2.23
CA ARG A 156 -14.84 6.55 1.01
C ARG A 156 -14.28 5.18 1.40
N THR A 157 -15.10 4.14 1.33
CA THR A 157 -14.65 2.79 1.69
C THR A 157 -13.53 2.34 0.75
N PHE A 158 -12.65 1.46 1.21
CA PHE A 158 -11.57 0.93 0.38
C PHE A 158 -12.10 0.36 -0.95
N ARG A 159 -13.26 -0.32 -0.93
CA ARG A 159 -13.94 -0.83 -2.12
C ARG A 159 -14.37 0.28 -3.07
N TRP A 160 -14.93 1.38 -2.56
CA TRP A 160 -15.29 2.55 -3.38
C TRP A 160 -14.03 3.19 -4.00
N LYS A 161 -12.96 3.36 -3.22
CA LYS A 161 -11.70 3.92 -3.70
C LYS A 161 -11.10 3.07 -4.83
N ILE A 162 -11.11 1.74 -4.68
CA ILE A 162 -10.70 0.81 -5.75
C ILE A 162 -11.57 0.99 -6.98
N ALA A 163 -12.90 1.01 -6.85
CA ALA A 163 -13.81 1.16 -7.98
C ALA A 163 -13.55 2.46 -8.74
N GLN A 164 -13.37 3.57 -8.02
CA GLN A 164 -13.04 4.87 -8.59
C GLN A 164 -11.69 4.86 -9.31
N PHE A 165 -10.66 4.28 -8.68
CA PHE A 165 -9.34 4.15 -9.29
C PHE A 165 -9.36 3.27 -10.55
N ARG A 166 -10.11 2.16 -10.52
CA ARG A 166 -10.29 1.28 -11.68
C ARG A 166 -11.03 1.98 -12.81
N TYR A 167 -12.07 2.77 -12.50
CA TYR A 167 -12.76 3.59 -13.48
C TYR A 167 -11.81 4.61 -14.15
N LEU A 168 -10.94 5.25 -13.38
CA LEU A 168 -9.91 6.15 -13.92
C LEU A 168 -8.96 5.41 -14.87
N CYS A 169 -8.47 4.23 -14.48
CA CYS A 169 -7.59 3.41 -15.32
C CYS A 169 -8.28 2.98 -16.63
N LEU A 170 -9.53 2.50 -16.54
CA LEU A 170 -10.32 2.05 -17.70
C LEU A 170 -10.62 3.21 -18.66
N SER A 171 -11.03 4.36 -18.13
CA SER A 171 -11.36 5.56 -18.92
C SER A 171 -10.14 6.15 -19.63
N ASN A 172 -8.93 5.88 -19.11
CA ASN A 172 -7.66 6.32 -19.69
C ASN A 172 -6.88 5.18 -20.36
N SER A 173 -7.49 4.02 -20.54
CA SER A 173 -6.90 2.90 -21.28
C SER A 173 -6.88 3.21 -22.76
N ILE A 174 -5.80 2.83 -23.43
CA ILE A 174 -5.60 3.11 -24.85
C ILE A 174 -5.91 1.86 -25.67
N PRO A 175 -6.61 1.99 -26.82
CA PRO A 175 -6.90 0.86 -27.69
C PRO A 175 -5.64 0.12 -28.19
N ASN A 176 -5.86 -1.13 -28.62
CA ASN A 176 -4.83 -2.09 -29.02
C ASN A 176 -3.99 -2.62 -27.85
N HIS A 177 -2.91 -3.30 -28.17
CA HIS A 177 -2.01 -3.93 -27.22
C HIS A 177 -0.57 -3.42 -27.37
N VAL A 178 0.20 -3.51 -26.30
CA VAL A 178 1.66 -3.30 -26.31
C VAL A 178 2.34 -4.65 -26.08
N LYS A 179 3.22 -5.03 -27.00
CA LYS A 179 4.00 -6.26 -26.93
C LYS A 179 5.27 -6.06 -26.12
N ILE A 180 5.48 -6.91 -25.12
CA ILE A 180 6.67 -7.02 -24.27
C ILE A 180 7.24 -8.42 -24.47
N ALA A 181 8.42 -8.52 -25.09
CA ALA A 181 9.04 -9.80 -25.45
C ALA A 181 10.32 -10.05 -24.65
N VAL A 182 10.26 -10.95 -23.68
CA VAL A 182 11.31 -11.19 -22.68
C VAL A 182 11.73 -12.65 -22.66
N SER A 183 12.91 -12.97 -22.11
CA SER A 183 13.34 -14.34 -21.85
C SER A 183 13.31 -14.63 -20.35
N ARG A 184 12.98 -15.86 -19.93
CA ARG A 184 13.00 -16.22 -18.49
C ARG A 184 14.39 -16.09 -17.87
N ASN A 185 15.43 -16.41 -18.66
CA ASN A 185 16.82 -16.38 -18.23
C ASN A 185 17.38 -14.96 -18.05
N ASN A 186 16.81 -13.96 -18.74
CA ASN A 186 17.25 -12.57 -18.69
C ASN A 186 16.09 -11.60 -18.39
N LEU A 187 15.15 -12.05 -17.55
CA LEU A 187 13.84 -11.42 -17.39
C LEU A 187 13.93 -9.95 -16.97
N PHE A 188 14.83 -9.62 -16.04
CA PHE A 188 14.97 -8.25 -15.53
C PHE A 188 15.48 -7.29 -16.61
N GLU A 189 16.59 -7.63 -17.25
CA GLU A 189 17.23 -6.76 -18.24
C GLU A 189 16.41 -6.67 -19.53
N ASP A 190 15.80 -7.77 -19.98
CA ASP A 190 14.87 -7.74 -21.11
C ASP A 190 13.64 -6.88 -20.78
N SER A 191 13.07 -7.01 -19.57
CA SER A 191 11.94 -6.17 -19.14
C SER A 191 12.32 -4.70 -19.03
N TYR A 192 13.50 -4.39 -18.52
CA TYR A 192 14.03 -3.03 -18.44
C TYR A 192 14.10 -2.40 -19.83
N GLN A 193 14.73 -3.09 -20.79
CA GLN A 193 14.84 -2.61 -22.16
C GLN A 193 13.47 -2.45 -22.82
N GLU A 194 12.59 -3.44 -22.65
CA GLU A 194 11.24 -3.43 -23.22
C GLU A 194 10.35 -2.33 -22.65
N ILE A 195 10.40 -2.05 -21.35
CA ILE A 195 9.57 -1.02 -20.71
C ILE A 195 10.11 0.38 -20.99
N MET A 196 11.43 0.56 -20.91
CA MET A 196 12.04 1.89 -21.06
C MET A 196 12.00 2.40 -22.49
N ARG A 197 12.05 1.51 -23.49
CA ARG A 197 11.97 1.89 -24.92
C ARG A 197 10.57 2.31 -25.38
N LYS A 198 9.52 1.96 -24.62
CA LYS A 198 8.14 2.30 -25.00
C LYS A 198 7.81 3.72 -24.55
N ASN A 199 6.92 4.37 -25.28
CA ASN A 199 6.30 5.58 -24.79
C ASN A 199 5.50 5.24 -23.51
N PRO A 200 5.68 5.99 -22.40
CA PRO A 200 4.97 5.73 -21.15
C PRO A 200 3.44 5.64 -21.30
N VAL A 201 2.87 6.41 -22.22
CA VAL A 201 1.44 6.43 -22.50
C VAL A 201 0.98 5.10 -23.13
N ASP A 202 1.80 4.51 -23.99
CA ASP A 202 1.49 3.19 -24.60
C ASP A 202 1.50 2.05 -23.58
N LEU A 203 2.13 2.22 -22.42
CA LEU A 203 2.08 1.25 -21.33
C LEU A 203 0.69 1.15 -20.68
N ARG A 204 -0.26 2.03 -21.02
CA ARG A 204 -1.69 1.95 -20.66
C ARG A 204 -2.51 1.07 -21.61
N ARG A 205 -1.93 0.62 -22.72
CA ARG A 205 -2.59 -0.35 -23.62
C ARG A 205 -2.62 -1.73 -22.97
N ARG A 206 -3.47 -2.62 -23.47
CA ARG A 206 -3.49 -4.02 -23.03
C ARG A 206 -2.09 -4.63 -23.17
N LEU A 207 -1.56 -5.21 -22.09
CA LEU A 207 -0.24 -5.83 -22.12
C LEU A 207 -0.30 -7.19 -22.84
N TYR A 208 0.63 -7.42 -23.75
CA TYR A 208 0.85 -8.71 -24.42
C TYR A 208 2.28 -9.16 -24.11
N ILE A 209 2.43 -10.02 -23.10
CA ILE A 209 3.73 -10.51 -22.62
C ILE A 209 4.04 -11.82 -23.36
N GLN A 210 5.18 -11.89 -24.03
CA GLN A 210 5.65 -13.07 -24.73
C GLN A 210 7.01 -13.51 -24.19
N PHE A 211 7.11 -14.77 -23.79
CA PHE A 211 8.39 -15.39 -23.47
C PHE A 211 9.06 -15.93 -24.74
N ARG A 212 10.29 -15.49 -25.01
CA ARG A 212 11.04 -15.91 -26.19
C ARG A 212 11.36 -17.41 -26.08
N GLY A 213 10.98 -18.18 -27.10
CA GLY A 213 11.22 -19.62 -27.15
C GLY A 213 10.13 -20.48 -26.48
N GLU A 214 9.06 -19.88 -25.97
CA GLU A 214 7.92 -20.60 -25.39
C GLU A 214 6.68 -20.45 -26.29
N GLU A 215 6.02 -21.56 -26.61
CA GLU A 215 4.70 -21.56 -27.24
C GLU A 215 3.63 -21.33 -26.17
N GLY A 216 3.33 -20.06 -25.90
CA GLY A 216 2.32 -19.68 -24.92
C GLY A 216 2.33 -18.20 -24.57
N LEU A 217 1.16 -17.68 -24.20
CA LEU A 217 1.00 -16.36 -23.60
C LEU A 217 0.96 -16.54 -22.09
N ASP A 218 1.99 -16.08 -21.39
CA ASP A 218 2.04 -16.11 -19.94
C ASP A 218 1.36 -14.84 -19.39
N TYR A 219 0.28 -15.05 -18.65
CA TYR A 219 -0.46 -13.99 -17.95
C TYR A 219 -0.07 -13.91 -16.46
N GLY A 220 0.95 -14.68 -16.03
CA GLY A 220 1.43 -14.84 -14.65
C GLY A 220 2.67 -14.02 -14.30
N GLY A 221 2.84 -13.74 -13.00
CA GLY A 221 3.69 -12.68 -12.45
C GLY A 221 5.19 -12.79 -12.75
N VAL A 222 5.79 -11.63 -13.04
CA VAL A 222 7.22 -11.44 -13.26
C VAL A 222 7.85 -10.81 -12.02
N ALA A 223 8.73 -11.53 -11.32
CA ALA A 223 9.46 -11.02 -10.16
C ALA A 223 10.74 -10.26 -10.58
N ILE A 224 10.69 -8.92 -10.48
CA ILE A 224 11.73 -7.98 -10.96
C ILE A 224 12.73 -7.56 -9.86
N LEU A 225 12.40 -7.76 -8.58
CA LEU A 225 13.11 -7.12 -7.47
C LEU A 225 14.20 -8.04 -6.89
N ASN A 226 15.27 -8.29 -7.65
CA ASN A 226 16.43 -9.06 -7.21
C ASN A 226 17.43 -8.16 -6.42
N PRO A 227 17.79 -8.49 -5.16
CA PRO A 227 18.76 -7.77 -4.34
C PRO A 227 20.15 -7.58 -5.00
N MET A 228 20.54 -8.47 -5.93
CA MET A 228 21.84 -8.43 -6.60
C MET A 228 22.08 -7.21 -7.49
N TYR A 229 21.02 -6.47 -7.86
CA TYR A 229 21.14 -5.21 -8.60
C TYR A 229 21.52 -4.00 -7.71
N CYS A 230 21.61 -4.21 -6.39
CA CYS A 230 21.95 -3.19 -5.39
C CYS A 230 20.96 -2.00 -5.34
N LEU A 231 19.75 -2.16 -5.89
CA LEU A 231 18.74 -1.08 -5.93
C LEU A 231 17.95 -0.98 -4.63
N PHE A 232 17.53 -2.12 -4.09
CA PHE A 232 16.80 -2.20 -2.83
C PHE A 232 17.58 -3.04 -1.84
N MET A 233 17.29 -2.81 -0.57
CA MET A 233 17.70 -3.65 0.55
C MET A 233 16.46 -3.95 1.40
N TYR A 234 16.57 -4.96 2.24
CA TYR A 234 15.54 -5.23 3.24
C TYR A 234 15.59 -4.17 4.35
N ALA A 235 14.44 -3.78 4.89
CA ALA A 235 14.32 -2.71 5.89
C ALA A 235 14.92 -3.07 7.25
N GLY A 236 15.24 -4.35 7.46
CA GLY A 236 16.03 -4.87 8.58
C GLY A 236 16.62 -6.22 8.19
N ALA A 237 17.39 -6.86 9.08
CA ALA A 237 17.99 -8.18 8.84
C ALA A 237 16.96 -9.28 8.48
N ASN A 238 15.69 -9.02 8.75
CA ASN A 238 14.66 -10.02 8.96
C ASN A 238 13.26 -9.55 8.44
N ASN A 239 13.10 -8.29 8.00
CA ASN A 239 11.83 -7.78 7.44
C ASN A 239 11.83 -7.83 5.90
N TYR A 240 10.92 -8.59 5.30
CA TYR A 240 10.75 -8.72 3.83
C TYR A 240 10.16 -7.48 3.12
N SER A 241 10.17 -6.32 3.78
CA SER A 241 9.78 -5.04 3.18
C SER A 241 10.99 -4.39 2.52
N LEU A 242 10.79 -3.90 1.29
CA LEU A 242 11.86 -3.29 0.52
C LEU A 242 12.01 -1.81 0.87
N GLN A 243 13.25 -1.38 1.05
CA GLN A 243 13.65 0.02 1.10
C GLN A 243 14.72 0.31 0.04
N ILE A 244 14.78 1.55 -0.44
CA ILE A 244 15.81 1.97 -1.40
C ILE A 244 17.17 1.81 -0.73
N ASN A 245 18.12 1.17 -1.41
CA ASN A 245 19.50 1.10 -0.95
C ASN A 245 20.21 2.44 -1.24
N PRO A 246 20.67 3.17 -0.21
CA PRO A 246 21.43 4.40 -0.41
C PRO A 246 22.72 4.17 -1.22
N ALA A 247 23.32 2.99 -1.11
CA ALA A 247 24.52 2.60 -1.86
C ALA A 247 24.24 2.18 -3.32
N SER A 248 23.01 2.37 -3.82
CA SER A 248 22.64 2.00 -5.19
C SER A 248 23.47 2.69 -6.28
N PHE A 249 24.08 3.85 -6.00
CA PHE A 249 24.98 4.56 -6.93
C PHE A 249 26.22 3.75 -7.34
N ILE A 250 26.54 2.67 -6.62
CA ILE A 250 27.54 1.68 -7.05
C ILE A 250 27.19 1.14 -8.45
N ASN A 251 25.90 1.00 -8.75
CA ASN A 251 25.43 0.75 -10.10
C ASN A 251 25.27 2.09 -10.85
N PRO A 252 26.07 2.37 -11.89
CA PRO A 252 26.05 3.66 -12.57
C PRO A 252 24.74 3.97 -13.30
N ASP A 253 23.94 2.95 -13.61
CA ASP A 253 22.64 3.08 -14.25
C ASP A 253 21.48 2.99 -13.24
N HIS A 254 21.75 3.01 -11.92
CA HIS A 254 20.74 2.83 -10.88
C HIS A 254 19.52 3.75 -11.01
N LEU A 255 19.72 5.04 -11.34
CA LEU A 255 18.61 5.98 -11.52
C LEU A 255 17.68 5.57 -12.68
N LYS A 256 18.22 5.02 -13.77
CA LYS A 256 17.39 4.52 -14.89
C LYS A 256 16.61 3.28 -14.47
N TYR A 257 17.22 2.41 -13.67
CA TYR A 257 16.50 1.28 -13.10
C TYR A 257 15.39 1.74 -12.15
N PHE A 258 15.60 2.74 -11.30
CA PHE A 258 14.54 3.32 -10.47
C PHE A 258 13.41 3.91 -11.31
N GLU A 259 13.71 4.63 -12.39
CA GLU A 259 12.67 5.11 -13.33
C GLU A 259 11.88 3.94 -13.93
N CYS A 260 12.57 2.87 -14.37
CA CYS A 260 11.90 1.67 -14.87
C CYS A 260 11.02 1.00 -13.82
N ILE A 261 11.50 0.89 -12.58
CA ILE A 261 10.73 0.33 -11.47
C ILE A 261 9.50 1.21 -11.19
N GLY A 262 9.64 2.54 -11.22
CA GLY A 262 8.51 3.47 -11.14
C GLY A 262 7.45 3.20 -12.19
N ARG A 263 7.85 3.04 -13.47
CA ARG A 263 6.94 2.65 -14.56
C ARG A 263 6.30 1.29 -14.30
N PHE A 264 7.07 0.30 -13.87
CA PHE A 264 6.58 -1.04 -13.59
C PHE A 264 5.52 -1.06 -12.48
N ILE A 265 5.75 -0.37 -11.36
CA ILE A 265 4.79 -0.27 -10.25
C ILE A 265 3.52 0.45 -10.71
N ALA A 266 3.65 1.52 -11.50
CA ALA A 266 2.48 2.18 -12.08
C ALA A 266 1.73 1.26 -13.06
N MET A 267 2.42 0.50 -13.90
CA MET A 267 1.78 -0.51 -14.76
C MET A 267 1.02 -1.56 -13.94
N ALA A 268 1.62 -2.09 -12.87
CA ALA A 268 0.98 -3.07 -11.99
C ALA A 268 -0.34 -2.51 -11.43
N LEU A 269 -0.31 -1.29 -10.88
CA LEU A 269 -1.51 -0.62 -10.38
C LEU A 269 -2.54 -0.37 -11.48
N PHE A 270 -2.13 0.18 -12.63
CA PHE A 270 -3.02 0.53 -13.74
C PHE A 270 -3.76 -0.70 -14.29
N HIS A 271 -3.03 -1.80 -14.51
CA HIS A 271 -3.57 -3.05 -15.07
C HIS A 271 -4.18 -3.99 -14.03
N GLY A 272 -4.12 -3.62 -12.75
CA GLY A 272 -4.65 -4.41 -11.64
C GLY A 272 -3.94 -5.73 -11.44
N LYS A 273 -2.62 -5.70 -11.59
CA LYS A 273 -1.72 -6.80 -11.28
C LYS A 273 -1.04 -6.54 -9.96
N PHE A 274 -0.89 -7.59 -9.15
CA PHE A 274 -0.17 -7.49 -7.89
C PHE A 274 1.34 -7.47 -8.15
N ILE A 275 2.11 -7.12 -7.11
CA ILE A 275 3.54 -7.39 -6.98
C ILE A 275 3.79 -8.25 -5.73
N TYR A 276 4.79 -9.13 -5.78
CA TYR A 276 5.03 -10.07 -4.67
C TYR A 276 5.64 -9.37 -3.45
N SER A 277 6.56 -8.45 -3.69
CA SER A 277 7.27 -7.72 -2.66
C SER A 277 6.75 -6.29 -2.52
N GLY A 278 6.25 -5.96 -1.34
CA GLY A 278 5.83 -4.61 -0.96
C GLY A 278 6.98 -3.74 -0.48
N PHE A 279 6.72 -2.44 -0.40
CA PHE A 279 7.61 -1.46 0.20
C PHE A 279 7.31 -1.28 1.69
N THR A 280 8.16 -0.54 2.39
CA THR A 280 7.86 -0.14 3.78
C THR A 280 6.69 0.84 3.83
N MET A 281 5.96 0.87 4.96
CA MET A 281 4.86 1.84 5.18
C MET A 281 5.29 3.31 4.97
N PRO A 282 6.48 3.75 5.41
CA PRO A 282 6.96 5.10 5.12
C PRO A 282 7.12 5.36 3.62
N PHE A 283 7.54 4.36 2.83
CA PHE A 283 7.62 4.54 1.38
C PHE A 283 6.24 4.79 0.75
N TYR A 284 5.20 4.07 1.18
CA TYR A 284 3.83 4.34 0.73
C TYR A 284 3.32 5.71 1.19
N LYS A 285 3.65 6.16 2.41
CA LYS A 285 3.37 7.54 2.85
C LYS A 285 4.03 8.56 1.94
N LYS A 286 5.29 8.33 1.57
CA LYS A 286 6.05 9.16 0.61
C LYS A 286 5.36 9.21 -0.76
N MET A 287 4.86 8.06 -1.25
CA MET A 287 4.05 8.00 -2.48
C MET A 287 2.76 8.81 -2.38
N LEU A 288 2.16 8.92 -1.20
CA LEU A 288 0.93 9.69 -0.99
C LEU A 288 1.19 11.14 -0.58
N ARG A 289 2.47 11.59 -0.59
CA ARG A 289 2.90 12.90 -0.10
C ARG A 289 2.42 13.19 1.33
N LYS A 290 2.32 12.16 2.17
CA LYS A 290 1.97 12.29 3.59
C LYS A 290 3.21 12.56 4.42
N LYS A 291 3.06 13.36 5.48
CA LYS A 291 4.11 13.59 6.48
C LYS A 291 4.41 12.29 7.24
N PHE A 292 5.68 12.10 7.59
CA PHE A 292 6.11 11.05 8.50
C PHE A 292 5.71 11.37 9.94
N THR A 293 5.54 10.33 10.75
CA THR A 293 5.35 10.43 12.19
C THR A 293 6.43 9.63 12.91
N LEU A 294 6.70 9.94 14.18
CA LEU A 294 7.69 9.19 14.98
C LEU A 294 7.44 7.68 14.96
N LYS A 295 6.18 7.25 14.98
CA LYS A 295 5.81 5.83 14.93
C LYS A 295 6.23 5.13 13.62
N ASP A 296 6.37 5.88 12.52
CA ASP A 296 6.86 5.32 11.26
C ASP A 296 8.30 4.81 11.38
N LEU A 297 9.08 5.48 12.24
CA LEU A 297 10.49 5.18 12.45
C LEU A 297 10.68 3.87 13.22
N GLU A 298 9.81 3.55 14.17
CA GLU A 298 9.83 2.29 14.94
C GLU A 298 9.90 1.06 14.02
N SER A 299 9.18 1.12 12.88
CA SER A 299 9.13 0.01 11.91
C SER A 299 10.36 -0.12 11.01
N VAL A 300 11.18 0.92 10.92
CA VAL A 300 12.36 1.00 10.04
C VAL A 300 13.66 0.93 10.81
N ASP A 301 13.70 1.56 11.98
CA ASP A 301 14.89 1.73 12.80
C ASP A 301 14.46 1.91 14.27
N ALA A 302 14.23 0.77 14.94
CA ALA A 302 13.74 0.74 16.32
C ALA A 302 14.75 1.38 17.31
N GLU A 303 16.05 1.25 17.05
CA GLU A 303 17.09 1.87 17.88
C GLU A 303 17.02 3.40 17.76
N PHE A 304 16.98 3.92 16.53
CA PHE A 304 16.85 5.36 16.30
C PHE A 304 15.53 5.90 16.85
N TYR A 305 14.43 5.15 16.74
CA TYR A 305 13.14 5.49 17.34
C TYR A 305 13.24 5.61 18.86
N ASN A 306 13.85 4.64 19.55
CA ASN A 306 14.02 4.67 21.00
C ASN A 306 14.83 5.88 21.44
N SER A 307 15.90 6.23 20.70
CA SER A 307 16.69 7.44 20.99
C SER A 307 15.85 8.72 20.86
N LEU A 308 15.06 8.87 19.79
CA LEU A 308 14.20 10.04 19.62
C LEU A 308 13.07 10.10 20.66
N MET A 309 12.47 8.97 21.01
CA MET A 309 11.45 8.89 22.05
C MET A 309 12.03 9.29 23.42
N TRP A 310 13.25 8.85 23.73
CA TRP A 310 13.92 9.25 24.95
C TRP A 310 14.16 10.75 25.00
N ILE A 311 14.69 11.36 23.91
CA ILE A 311 14.89 12.82 23.83
C ILE A 311 13.56 13.56 24.02
N LYS A 312 12.48 13.01 23.46
CA LYS A 312 11.14 13.59 23.58
C LYS A 312 10.62 13.57 25.02
N GLU A 313 10.77 12.45 25.71
CA GLU A 313 10.16 12.20 27.02
C GLU A 313 10.98 12.74 28.21
N ASN A 314 12.25 13.07 27.99
CA ASN A 314 13.16 13.54 29.05
C ASN A 314 13.54 15.02 28.85
N ASN A 315 13.84 15.70 29.95
CA ASN A 315 14.35 17.08 29.92
C ASN A 315 15.81 17.07 29.45
N VAL A 316 16.05 17.60 28.26
CA VAL A 316 17.38 17.57 27.62
C VAL A 316 18.38 18.51 28.30
N ASP A 317 17.90 19.59 28.91
CA ASP A 317 18.73 20.58 29.60
C ASP A 317 19.24 20.06 30.94
N GLU A 318 18.45 19.23 31.63
CA GLU A 318 18.85 18.58 32.89
C GLU A 318 19.85 17.43 32.67
N CYS A 319 19.80 16.81 31.50
CA CYS A 319 20.62 15.64 31.17
C CYS A 319 22.01 16.00 30.61
N ASP A 320 22.31 17.30 30.45
CA ASP A 320 23.53 17.85 29.86
C ASP A 320 23.97 17.15 28.56
N MET A 321 22.99 16.88 27.69
CA MET A 321 23.28 16.27 26.40
C MET A 321 23.91 17.28 25.44
N GLU A 322 25.05 16.95 24.86
CA GLU A 322 25.74 17.75 23.83
C GLU A 322 25.16 17.49 22.43
N LEU A 323 23.84 17.67 22.29
CA LEU A 323 23.15 17.55 21.01
C LEU A 323 23.16 18.89 20.27
N TYR A 324 23.37 18.83 18.96
CA TYR A 324 23.32 19.96 18.03
C TYR A 324 22.47 19.57 16.82
N PHE A 325 22.03 20.54 16.01
CA PHE A 325 21.23 20.29 14.81
C PHE A 325 22.07 19.72 13.65
N VAL A 326 22.76 18.61 13.91
CA VAL A 326 23.61 17.87 12.98
C VAL A 326 23.32 16.37 13.08
N ALA A 327 23.58 15.64 12.00
CA ALA A 327 23.45 14.20 11.99
C ALA A 327 24.55 13.54 11.16
N ASP A 328 25.10 12.45 11.68
CA ASP A 328 26.14 11.68 11.02
C ASP A 328 25.56 10.47 10.29
N TYR A 329 26.04 10.26 9.07
CA TYR A 329 25.63 9.14 8.23
C TYR A 329 26.84 8.44 7.62
N GLU A 330 27.00 7.16 7.94
CA GLU A 330 28.03 6.31 7.35
C GLU A 330 27.50 5.68 6.04
N LEU A 331 28.26 5.84 4.96
CA LEU A 331 27.97 5.26 3.66
C LEU A 331 29.24 4.65 3.07
N LEU A 332 29.27 3.32 2.92
CA LEU A 332 30.43 2.57 2.42
C LEU A 332 31.72 2.84 3.20
N GLY A 333 31.63 3.03 4.53
CA GLY A 333 32.77 3.29 5.41
C GLY A 333 33.18 4.77 5.51
N GLU A 334 32.51 5.67 4.77
CA GLU A 334 32.73 7.12 4.87
C GLU A 334 31.65 7.75 5.76
N ILE A 335 32.05 8.42 6.84
CA ILE A 335 31.14 9.18 7.70
C ILE A 335 30.95 10.58 7.13
N ARG A 336 29.69 11.00 6.95
CA ARG A 336 29.32 12.34 6.51
C ARG A 336 28.42 13.01 7.54
N THR A 337 28.82 14.18 7.99
CA THR A 337 28.02 15.05 8.86
C THR A 337 27.14 15.97 8.03
N HIS A 338 25.86 16.08 8.40
CA HIS A 338 24.88 16.93 7.72
C HIS A 338 24.22 17.87 8.73
N GLU A 339 24.23 19.18 8.46
CA GLU A 339 23.47 20.15 9.25
C GLU A 339 21.98 20.06 8.92
N LEU A 340 21.14 19.81 9.92
CA LEU A 340 19.70 19.63 9.77
C LEU A 340 18.97 20.93 9.38
N LYS A 341 19.56 22.08 9.71
CA LYS A 341 19.12 23.44 9.36
C LYS A 341 20.33 24.35 9.23
N GLU A 342 20.12 25.57 8.73
CA GLU A 342 21.16 26.59 8.63
C GLU A 342 21.82 26.86 10.00
N CYS A 343 23.15 26.85 10.03
CA CYS A 343 23.96 26.99 11.25
C CYS A 343 23.66 25.93 12.32
N GLY A 344 23.29 24.71 11.89
CA GLY A 344 22.87 23.65 12.79
C GLY A 344 24.00 23.12 13.68
N ALA A 345 25.24 23.21 13.22
CA ALA A 345 26.43 22.79 13.98
C ALA A 345 26.72 23.68 15.21
N GLU A 346 26.27 24.93 15.19
CA GLU A 346 26.47 25.88 16.29
C GLU A 346 25.26 25.97 17.22
N LEU A 347 24.10 25.43 16.80
CA LEU A 347 22.85 25.50 17.53
C LEU A 347 22.70 24.28 18.45
N LYS A 348 22.89 24.48 19.76
CA LYS A 348 22.65 23.44 20.77
C LYS A 348 21.15 23.13 20.87
N VAL A 349 20.83 21.84 20.99
CA VAL A 349 19.47 21.37 21.27
C VAL A 349 19.18 21.59 22.75
N CYS A 350 18.06 22.24 23.04
CA CYS A 350 17.54 22.52 24.38
C CYS A 350 16.06 22.13 24.46
N GLU A 351 15.45 22.22 25.64
CA GLU A 351 14.07 21.79 25.83
C GLU A 351 13.08 22.57 24.94
N GLU A 352 13.37 23.84 24.66
CA GLU A 352 12.54 24.71 23.82
C GLU A 352 12.55 24.32 22.34
N ASN A 353 13.64 23.73 21.84
CA ASN A 353 13.84 23.44 20.41
C ASN A 353 13.92 21.94 20.08
N LYS A 354 13.84 21.05 21.08
CA LYS A 354 13.99 19.59 20.86
C LYS A 354 12.96 18.98 19.93
N GLU A 355 11.71 19.49 19.93
CA GLU A 355 10.67 18.99 19.01
C GLU A 355 11.02 19.31 17.55
N GLU A 356 11.59 20.50 17.27
CA GLU A 356 12.10 20.85 15.94
C GLU A 356 13.26 19.93 15.54
N TYR A 357 14.20 19.69 16.47
CA TYR A 357 15.32 18.77 16.25
C TYR A 357 14.83 17.36 15.88
N ILE A 358 13.86 16.82 16.63
CA ILE A 358 13.26 15.51 16.39
C ILE A 358 12.59 15.46 15.00
N GLU A 359 11.82 16.48 14.63
CA GLU A 359 11.16 16.54 13.32
C GLU A 359 12.16 16.56 12.17
N LEU A 360 13.19 17.41 12.24
CA LEU A 360 14.22 17.53 11.20
C LEU A 360 15.06 16.25 11.09
N LEU A 361 15.42 15.66 12.23
CA LEU A 361 16.21 14.44 12.27
C LEU A 361 15.43 13.24 11.72
N MET A 362 14.12 13.16 11.99
CA MET A 362 13.22 12.17 11.40
C MET A 362 13.11 12.35 9.88
N GLU A 363 12.85 13.56 9.39
CA GLU A 363 12.76 13.84 7.96
C GLU A 363 14.07 13.50 7.25
N TRP A 364 15.21 13.87 7.83
CA TRP A 364 16.53 13.50 7.33
C TRP A 364 16.72 11.98 7.30
N ARG A 365 16.36 11.25 8.35
CA ARG A 365 16.54 9.79 8.43
C ARG A 365 15.78 9.02 7.34
N PHE A 366 14.61 9.51 6.93
CA PHE A 366 13.81 8.92 5.85
C PHE A 366 14.25 9.31 4.44
N ASN A 367 15.03 10.38 4.29
CA ASN A 367 15.43 10.89 2.97
C ASN A 367 16.91 10.66 2.65
N ARG A 368 17.78 10.60 3.66
CA ARG A 368 19.25 10.58 3.50
C ARG A 368 19.71 9.54 2.49
N GLY A 369 20.42 9.99 1.46
CA GLY A 369 21.12 9.15 0.49
C GLY A 369 20.21 8.45 -0.52
N ILE A 370 18.91 8.75 -0.53
CA ILE A 370 17.92 8.13 -1.44
C ILE A 370 17.11 9.13 -2.27
N GLU A 371 17.43 10.42 -2.20
CA GLU A 371 16.65 11.51 -2.82
C GLU A 371 16.62 11.39 -4.34
N GLN A 372 17.77 11.12 -4.97
CA GLN A 372 17.87 11.00 -6.43
C GLN A 372 17.12 9.75 -6.94
N GLN A 373 17.24 8.65 -6.22
CA GLN A 373 16.58 7.37 -6.48
C GLN A 373 15.06 7.52 -6.36
N THR A 374 14.61 8.15 -5.27
CA THR A 374 13.20 8.45 -5.01
C THR A 374 12.63 9.33 -6.13
N ARG A 375 13.35 10.38 -6.53
CA ARG A 375 12.95 11.25 -7.63
C ARG A 375 12.83 10.48 -8.95
N ALA A 376 13.83 9.67 -9.30
CA ALA A 376 13.81 8.86 -10.52
C ALA A 376 12.63 7.87 -10.54
N PHE A 377 12.38 7.20 -9.41
CA PHE A 377 11.19 6.36 -9.23
C PHE A 377 9.89 7.12 -9.52
N PHE A 378 9.71 8.30 -8.92
CA PHE A 378 8.50 9.10 -9.14
C PHE A 378 8.41 9.67 -10.55
N THR A 379 9.52 9.99 -11.21
CA THR A 379 9.53 10.35 -12.63
C THR A 379 8.97 9.22 -13.48
N GLY A 380 9.46 7.99 -13.25
CA GLY A 380 8.96 6.81 -13.94
C GLY A 380 7.49 6.52 -13.66
N PHE A 381 7.10 6.57 -12.38
CA PHE A 381 5.72 6.34 -11.96
C PHE A 381 4.74 7.32 -12.60
N ASN A 382 4.99 8.63 -12.45
CA ASN A 382 4.12 9.69 -12.97
C ASN A 382 4.06 9.72 -14.50
N SER A 383 5.06 9.18 -15.20
CA SER A 383 5.03 9.07 -16.66
C SER A 383 3.93 8.12 -17.15
N VAL A 384 3.57 7.10 -16.36
CA VAL A 384 2.50 6.17 -16.71
C VAL A 384 1.15 6.73 -16.31
N PHE A 385 0.95 7.16 -15.05
CA PHE A 385 -0.26 7.92 -14.66
C PHE A 385 0.04 8.84 -13.46
N PRO A 386 -0.75 9.91 -13.27
CA PRO A 386 -0.51 10.87 -12.18
C PRO A 386 -0.75 10.26 -10.80
N LEU A 387 0.19 10.47 -9.88
CA LEU A 387 0.11 9.99 -8.49
C LEU A 387 -1.15 10.49 -7.76
N GLU A 388 -1.71 11.63 -8.17
CA GLU A 388 -2.94 12.23 -7.65
C GLU A 388 -4.17 11.31 -7.79
N TRP A 389 -4.14 10.31 -8.68
CA TRP A 389 -5.21 9.30 -8.77
C TRP A 389 -5.28 8.41 -7.53
N LEU A 390 -4.21 8.36 -6.74
CA LEU A 390 -4.12 7.60 -5.50
C LEU A 390 -4.43 8.42 -4.25
N GLN A 391 -4.74 9.71 -4.38
CA GLN A 391 -4.87 10.65 -3.24
C GLN A 391 -5.91 10.25 -2.17
N TYR A 392 -6.87 9.40 -2.54
CA TYR A 392 -7.90 8.93 -1.61
C TYR A 392 -7.47 7.72 -0.80
N PHE A 393 -6.44 7.01 -1.22
CA PHE A 393 -5.92 5.87 -0.47
C PHE A 393 -5.06 6.35 0.70
N ASP A 394 -5.10 5.61 1.80
CA ASP A 394 -4.02 5.66 2.78
C ASP A 394 -2.89 4.67 2.43
N GLU A 395 -1.79 4.75 3.18
CA GLU A 395 -0.58 3.95 2.96
C GLU A 395 -0.84 2.44 3.09
N ARG A 396 -1.79 2.03 3.94
CA ARG A 396 -2.14 0.63 4.16
C ARG A 396 -3.03 0.12 3.04
N GLU A 397 -3.97 0.94 2.60
CA GLU A 397 -4.81 0.66 1.45
C GLU A 397 -3.99 0.62 0.15
N LEU A 398 -2.96 1.45 0.02
CA LEU A 398 -2.05 1.43 -1.12
C LEU A 398 -1.19 0.16 -1.14
N GLU A 399 -0.71 -0.31 0.02
CA GLU A 399 -0.05 -1.62 0.12
C GLU A 399 -0.99 -2.73 -0.36
N LEU A 400 -2.24 -2.77 0.13
CA LEU A 400 -3.23 -3.75 -0.28
C LEU A 400 -3.52 -3.69 -1.78
N LEU A 401 -3.67 -2.49 -2.35
CA LEU A 401 -3.91 -2.26 -3.77
C LEU A 401 -2.77 -2.83 -4.64
N LEU A 402 -1.54 -2.77 -4.16
CA LEU A 402 -0.34 -3.16 -4.88
C LEU A 402 0.03 -4.64 -4.67
N CYS A 403 -0.13 -5.17 -3.47
CA CYS A 403 0.30 -6.52 -3.09
C CYS A 403 -0.82 -7.57 -3.15
N GLY A 404 -2.09 -7.14 -3.07
CA GLY A 404 -3.26 -8.01 -2.93
C GLY A 404 -3.48 -8.47 -1.49
N MET A 405 -4.69 -8.91 -1.18
CA MET A 405 -5.03 -9.64 0.05
C MET A 405 -4.81 -11.13 -0.15
N GLN A 406 -4.58 -11.81 0.96
CA GLN A 406 -4.59 -13.26 1.07
C GLN A 406 -5.58 -13.66 2.17
N ASP A 407 -6.20 -14.83 2.03
CA ASP A 407 -7.02 -15.37 3.10
C ASP A 407 -6.13 -15.62 4.31
N VAL A 408 -6.44 -14.97 5.44
CA VAL A 408 -5.70 -15.14 6.67
C VAL A 408 -6.24 -16.38 7.38
N ASP A 409 -5.42 -17.41 7.51
CA ASP A 409 -5.71 -18.59 8.31
C ASP A 409 -5.66 -18.21 9.81
N VAL A 410 -6.84 -18.05 10.40
CA VAL A 410 -6.98 -17.66 11.81
C VAL A 410 -6.56 -18.80 12.75
N ASP A 411 -6.70 -20.05 12.33
CA ASP A 411 -6.25 -21.19 13.12
C ASP A 411 -4.73 -21.25 13.17
N ASP A 412 -4.08 -21.04 12.03
CA ASP A 412 -2.62 -20.93 11.97
C ASP A 412 -2.11 -19.72 12.77
N TRP A 413 -2.75 -18.56 12.64
CA TRP A 413 -2.42 -17.37 13.41
C TRP A 413 -2.51 -17.62 14.92
N GLN A 414 -3.61 -18.23 15.36
CA GLN A 414 -3.83 -18.51 16.78
C GLN A 414 -2.83 -19.54 17.33
N ARG A 415 -2.50 -20.59 16.57
CA ARG A 415 -1.52 -21.61 16.98
C ARG A 415 -0.11 -21.04 17.16
N ASN A 416 0.26 -20.06 16.35
CA ASN A 416 1.58 -19.45 16.35
C ASN A 416 1.63 -18.10 17.10
N THR A 417 0.68 -17.85 18.00
CA THR A 417 0.67 -16.64 18.84
C THR A 417 1.25 -16.92 20.21
N VAL A 418 2.15 -16.04 20.65
CA VAL A 418 2.70 -16.02 22.01
C VAL A 418 1.96 -15.01 22.89
N TYR A 419 1.95 -15.25 24.20
CA TYR A 419 1.24 -14.43 25.18
C TYR A 419 2.21 -13.95 26.26
N ARG A 420 2.26 -12.64 26.49
CA ARG A 420 3.01 -12.01 27.58
C ARG A 420 2.04 -11.46 28.61
N HIS A 421 2.21 -11.84 29.87
CA HIS A 421 1.32 -11.45 30.98
C HIS A 421 -0.17 -11.81 30.75
N TYR A 422 -0.43 -12.71 29.80
CA TYR A 422 -1.69 -13.39 29.54
C TYR A 422 -1.42 -14.90 29.42
N ALA A 423 -2.47 -15.69 29.63
CA ALA A 423 -2.49 -17.10 29.29
C ALA A 423 -3.49 -17.34 28.15
N PRO A 424 -3.36 -18.41 27.34
CA PRO A 424 -4.29 -18.72 26.27
C PRO A 424 -5.77 -18.77 26.72
N GLN A 425 -6.01 -19.17 27.98
CA GLN A 425 -7.32 -19.24 28.61
C GLN A 425 -7.80 -17.92 29.26
N SER A 426 -7.00 -16.86 29.24
CA SER A 426 -7.42 -15.56 29.75
C SER A 426 -8.65 -15.05 28.97
N LYS A 427 -9.63 -14.47 29.68
CA LYS A 427 -10.88 -14.01 29.07
C LYS A 427 -10.64 -13.09 27.88
N GLN A 428 -9.68 -12.18 27.99
CA GLN A 428 -9.30 -11.23 26.94
C GLN A 428 -8.72 -11.92 25.71
N VAL A 429 -7.92 -12.98 25.89
CA VAL A 429 -7.39 -13.78 24.77
C VAL A 429 -8.50 -14.54 24.06
N ILE A 430 -9.42 -15.15 24.81
CA ILE A 430 -10.59 -15.84 24.25
C ILE A 430 -11.44 -14.83 23.46
N TRP A 431 -11.74 -13.67 24.03
CA TRP A 431 -12.49 -12.61 23.35
C TRP A 431 -11.77 -12.09 22.11
N PHE A 432 -10.45 -11.92 22.17
CA PHE A 432 -9.66 -11.50 21.01
C PHE A 432 -9.83 -12.48 19.85
N TRP A 433 -9.68 -13.78 20.07
CA TRP A 433 -9.83 -14.76 18.99
C TRP A 433 -11.28 -14.93 18.51
N GLN A 434 -12.26 -14.80 19.41
CA GLN A 434 -13.68 -14.71 19.02
C GLN A 434 -13.94 -13.50 18.11
N PHE A 435 -13.35 -12.35 18.44
CA PHE A 435 -13.40 -11.15 17.62
C PHE A 435 -12.72 -11.37 16.26
N VAL A 436 -11.47 -11.85 16.22
CA VAL A 436 -10.75 -12.09 14.96
C VAL A 436 -11.50 -13.05 14.02
N ARG A 437 -12.12 -14.09 14.58
CA ARG A 437 -12.94 -15.04 13.79
C ARG A 437 -14.22 -14.40 13.25
N SER A 438 -14.81 -13.43 13.94
CA SER A 438 -16.00 -12.71 13.46
C SER A 438 -15.69 -11.64 12.41
N LEU A 439 -14.42 -11.24 12.27
CA LEU A 439 -13.97 -10.31 11.23
C LEU A 439 -13.99 -10.95 9.84
N ASP A 440 -14.31 -10.15 8.83
CA ASP A 440 -14.05 -10.46 7.42
C ASP A 440 -12.54 -10.38 7.10
N GLN A 441 -12.14 -10.89 5.93
CA GLN A 441 -10.72 -10.93 5.54
C GLN A 441 -10.06 -9.56 5.39
N VAL A 442 -10.84 -8.53 5.03
CA VAL A 442 -10.34 -7.15 4.91
C VAL A 442 -9.96 -6.63 6.29
N LYS A 443 -10.83 -6.84 7.29
CA LYS A 443 -10.58 -6.43 8.68
C LYS A 443 -9.48 -7.26 9.32
N ARG A 444 -9.36 -8.57 9.02
CA ARG A 444 -8.22 -9.41 9.45
C ARG A 444 -6.90 -8.91 8.89
N SER A 445 -6.85 -8.58 7.59
CA SER A 445 -5.66 -8.02 6.95
C SER A 445 -5.25 -6.67 7.56
N ARG A 446 -6.23 -5.81 7.87
CA ARG A 446 -5.99 -4.53 8.56
C ARG A 446 -5.47 -4.69 9.98
N LEU A 447 -5.96 -5.68 10.72
CA LEU A 447 -5.44 -6.02 12.04
C LEU A 447 -4.00 -6.52 11.93
N LEU A 448 -3.70 -7.35 10.94
CA LEU A 448 -2.34 -7.82 10.67
C LEU A 448 -1.40 -6.64 10.35
N GLN A 449 -1.82 -5.73 9.47
CA GLN A 449 -1.06 -4.49 9.17
C GLN A 449 -0.85 -3.63 10.41
N PHE A 450 -1.84 -3.56 11.28
CA PHE A 450 -1.74 -2.76 12.51
C PHE A 450 -0.65 -3.27 13.44
N VAL A 451 -0.50 -4.59 13.58
CA VAL A 451 0.46 -5.20 14.50
C VAL A 451 1.83 -5.42 13.85
N THR A 452 1.86 -5.86 12.59
CA THR A 452 3.10 -6.30 11.91
C THR A 452 3.65 -5.29 10.91
N GLY A 453 2.90 -4.22 10.60
CA GLY A 453 3.29 -3.22 9.61
C GLY A 453 3.13 -3.67 8.15
N THR A 454 2.59 -4.86 7.88
CA THR A 454 2.31 -5.36 6.52
C THR A 454 1.06 -6.25 6.49
N CYS A 455 0.39 -6.35 5.34
CA CYS A 455 -0.73 -7.28 5.14
C CYS A 455 -0.30 -8.70 4.76
N ARG A 456 1.01 -8.95 4.68
CA ARG A 456 1.59 -10.20 4.17
C ARG A 456 1.93 -11.14 5.32
N VAL A 457 1.64 -12.43 5.14
CA VAL A 457 2.15 -13.53 5.97
C VAL A 457 3.24 -14.25 5.18
N PRO A 458 4.36 -14.67 5.82
CA PRO A 458 5.37 -15.51 5.20
C PRO A 458 4.80 -16.78 4.59
N VAL A 459 5.55 -17.37 3.67
CA VAL A 459 5.10 -18.55 2.93
C VAL A 459 4.86 -19.75 3.87
N GLY A 460 5.72 -19.96 4.88
CA GLY A 460 5.50 -20.98 5.90
C GLY A 460 4.44 -20.65 6.95
N GLY A 461 3.67 -19.57 6.79
CA GLY A 461 2.60 -19.18 7.70
C GLY A 461 3.07 -18.36 8.90
N PHE A 462 2.28 -18.35 9.97
CA PHE A 462 2.53 -17.51 11.14
C PHE A 462 3.70 -17.99 12.00
N SER A 463 4.12 -19.26 11.87
CA SER A 463 5.30 -19.83 12.54
C SER A 463 6.61 -19.21 12.07
N GLU A 464 6.63 -18.69 10.85
CA GLU A 464 7.79 -18.06 10.23
C GLU A 464 7.69 -16.54 10.24
N LEU A 465 6.80 -15.96 11.06
CA LEU A 465 6.73 -14.51 11.21
C LEU A 465 8.08 -13.94 11.63
N ILE A 466 8.42 -12.82 11.01
CA ILE A 466 9.70 -12.17 11.22
C ILE A 466 9.50 -10.70 11.60
N GLY A 467 10.20 -10.26 12.64
CA GLY A 467 10.23 -8.89 13.13
C GLY A 467 11.54 -8.17 12.80
N SER A 468 11.77 -7.03 13.44
CA SER A 468 12.96 -6.20 13.21
C SER A 468 14.26 -6.88 13.64
N THR A 469 14.21 -7.77 14.64
CA THR A 469 15.39 -8.41 15.25
C THR A 469 15.57 -9.88 14.88
N GLY A 470 14.66 -10.49 14.10
CA GLY A 470 14.68 -11.94 13.93
C GLY A 470 13.32 -12.56 13.73
N PRO A 471 13.27 -13.91 13.63
CA PRO A 471 12.05 -14.67 13.81
C PRO A 471 11.32 -14.19 15.06
N GLN A 472 10.12 -13.64 14.87
CA GLN A 472 9.35 -13.01 15.92
C GLN A 472 7.87 -13.31 15.68
N LEU A 473 7.33 -14.20 16.51
CA LEU A 473 5.94 -14.59 16.47
C LEU A 473 5.00 -13.45 16.88
N PHE A 474 3.75 -13.53 16.45
CA PHE A 474 2.70 -12.61 16.88
C PHE A 474 2.53 -12.69 18.41
N CYS A 475 2.52 -11.54 19.08
CA CYS A 475 2.48 -11.47 20.54
C CYS A 475 1.29 -10.64 21.03
N ILE A 476 0.53 -11.19 22.00
CA ILE A 476 -0.47 -10.42 22.75
C ILE A 476 0.09 -10.18 24.16
N GLU A 477 0.29 -8.92 24.50
CA GLU A 477 0.86 -8.49 25.77
C GLU A 477 -0.17 -7.71 26.60
N ARG A 478 -0.22 -7.99 27.91
CA ARG A 478 -0.94 -7.15 28.87
C ARG A 478 -0.03 -6.01 29.31
N VAL A 479 -0.37 -4.79 28.86
CA VAL A 479 0.29 -3.53 29.25
C VAL A 479 -0.42 -2.83 30.38
#